data_AF-A0A9X4X8V2-F1
#
_entry.id   AF-A0A9X4X8V2-F1
#
_cell.length_a   1.000
_cell.length_b   1.000
_cell.length_c   1.000
_cell.angle_alpha   90.00
_cell.angle_beta   90.00
_cell.angle_gamma   90.00
#
_symmetry.space_group_name_H-M   'P 1'
#
loop_
_entity.id
_entity.type
_entity.pdbx_description
1 polymer ?
#
loop_
_entity_poly.entity_id
_entity_poly.type
_entity_poly.pdbx_seq_one_letter_code
_entity_poly.pdbx_strand_id
1 'polypeptide(L)' 'MERGYDPKGHPIMPGSDHAAGYNPDGTEDSWVKGQDEWLHKNGLINPDGSPTQKEKDMEAQSENDDFGEDIPDEPDPE' A
#
# COMPACT_ATOMS: atom_id res chain seq x y z
N MET A 1 -4.95 -20.50 -25.59
CA MET A 1 -5.28 -19.16 -25.08
C MET A 1 -4.46 -18.16 -25.85
N GLU A 2 -5.10 -17.43 -26.76
CA GLU A 2 -4.49 -16.29 -27.45
C GLU A 2 -4.34 -15.17 -26.41
N ARG A 3 -3.11 -14.72 -26.14
CA ARG A 3 -2.87 -13.66 -25.14
C ARG A 3 -3.19 -12.31 -25.76
N GLY A 4 -3.81 -11.44 -24.97
CA GLY A 4 -4.05 -10.05 -25.37
C GLY A 4 -2.73 -9.31 -25.61
N TYR A 5 -2.82 -8.22 -26.37
CA TYR A 5 -1.75 -7.26 -26.55
C TYR A 5 -2.07 -6.01 -25.74
N ASP A 6 -1.06 -5.35 -25.19
CA ASP A 6 -1.22 -4.03 -24.58
C ASP A 6 -1.64 -2.98 -25.65
N PRO A 7 -2.11 -1.78 -25.26
CA PRO A 7 -2.46 -0.72 -26.22
C PRO A 7 -1.30 -0.24 -27.12
N LYS A 8 -0.06 -0.64 -26.84
CA LYS A 8 1.14 -0.34 -27.63
C LYS A 8 1.54 -1.51 -28.54
N GLY A 9 0.78 -2.61 -28.54
CA GLY A 9 1.00 -3.79 -29.37
C GLY A 9 2.05 -4.76 -28.82
N HIS A 10 2.44 -4.67 -27.55
CA HIS A 10 3.30 -5.66 -26.92
C HIS A 10 2.49 -6.83 -26.36
N PRO A 11 2.99 -8.07 -26.46
CA PRO A 11 2.32 -9.22 -25.87
C PRO A 11 2.23 -9.05 -24.35
N ILE A 12 1.05 -9.27 -23.77
CA ILE A 12 0.89 -9.26 -22.32
C ILE A 12 1.73 -10.40 -21.73
N MET A 13 2.66 -10.03 -20.85
CA MET A 13 3.52 -10.97 -20.15
C MET A 13 2.68 -11.89 -19.25
N PRO A 14 3.06 -13.16 -19.07
CA PRO A 14 2.32 -14.04 -18.16
C PRO A 14 2.34 -13.46 -16.75
N GLY A 15 1.16 -13.29 -16.15
CA GLY A 15 1.00 -12.65 -14.85
C GLY A 15 0.96 -11.12 -14.91
N SER A 16 0.73 -10.51 -16.07
CA SER A 16 0.43 -9.07 -16.18
C SER A 16 -1.06 -8.78 -16.40
N ASP A 17 -1.89 -9.82 -16.40
CA ASP A 17 -3.33 -9.79 -16.63
C ASP A 17 -4.16 -9.90 -15.34
N HIS A 18 -3.54 -9.94 -14.16
CA HIS A 18 -4.27 -9.90 -12.89
C HIS A 18 -4.51 -8.46 -12.43
N ALA A 19 -5.70 -8.20 -11.89
CA ALA A 19 -6.03 -6.91 -11.28
C ALA A 19 -5.15 -6.68 -10.04
N ALA A 20 -4.81 -5.42 -9.76
CA ALA A 20 -4.07 -5.07 -8.55
C ALA A 20 -4.84 -5.55 -7.31
N GLY A 21 -4.15 -6.26 -6.41
CA GLY A 21 -4.76 -6.87 -5.23
C GLY A 21 -5.48 -8.20 -5.48
N TYR A 22 -5.32 -8.80 -6.65
CA TYR A 22 -5.85 -10.12 -7.00
C TYR A 22 -4.73 -11.06 -7.43
N ASN A 23 -4.86 -12.32 -7.02
CA ASN A 23 -4.03 -13.42 -7.47
C ASN A 23 -4.23 -13.69 -8.98
N PRO A 24 -3.28 -14.40 -9.63
CA PRO A 24 -3.42 -14.80 -11.04
C PRO A 24 -4.66 -15.64 -11.37
N ASP A 25 -5.29 -16.26 -10.38
CA ASP A 25 -6.54 -17.01 -10.52
C ASP A 25 -7.80 -16.15 -10.40
N GLY A 26 -7.64 -14.84 -10.18
CA GLY A 26 -8.72 -13.87 -10.01
C GLY A 26 -9.33 -13.83 -8.61
N THR A 27 -8.76 -14.53 -7.63
CA THR A 27 -9.15 -14.39 -6.22
C THR A 27 -8.49 -13.17 -5.59
N GLU A 28 -9.11 -12.54 -4.60
CA GLU A 28 -8.47 -11.47 -3.84
C GLU A 28 -7.19 -11.98 -3.15
N ASP A 29 -6.13 -11.18 -3.22
CA ASP A 29 -4.90 -11.45 -2.50
C ASP A 29 -5.19 -11.44 -0.99
N SER A 30 -4.80 -12.52 -0.31
CA SER A 30 -5.06 -12.67 1.12
C SER A 30 -4.31 -11.64 1.97
N TRP A 31 -3.18 -11.12 1.49
CA TRP A 31 -2.48 -10.02 2.13
C TRP A 31 -3.29 -8.72 2.06
N VAL A 32 -3.83 -8.38 0.88
CA VAL A 32 -4.69 -7.19 0.70
C VAL A 32 -5.95 -7.32 1.54
N LYS A 33 -6.60 -8.48 1.50
CA LYS A 33 -7.77 -8.75 2.35
C LYS A 33 -7.45 -8.58 3.85
N GLY A 34 -6.26 -9.02 4.28
CA GLY A 34 -5.80 -8.86 5.65
C GLY A 34 -5.66 -7.39 6.07
N GLN A 35 -5.26 -6.52 5.15
CA GLN A 35 -5.17 -5.08 5.38
C GLN A 35 -6.56 -4.47 5.60
N ASP A 36 -7.52 -4.77 4.75
CA ASP A 36 -8.90 -4.27 4.87
C ASP A 36 -9.57 -4.76 6.16
N GLU A 37 -9.42 -6.04 6.49
CA GLU A 37 -9.95 -6.59 7.75
C GLU A 37 -9.31 -5.93 8.98
N TRP A 38 -8.02 -5.65 8.92
CA TRP A 38 -7.31 -4.96 9.99
C TRP A 38 -7.79 -3.51 10.14
N LEU A 39 -7.95 -2.77 9.04
CA LEU A 39 -8.45 -1.39 9.06
C LEU A 39 -9.86 -1.31 9.66
N HIS A 40 -10.77 -2.21 9.26
CA HIS A 40 -12.11 -2.29 9.83
C HIS A 40 -12.08 -2.63 11.32
N LYS A 41 -11.29 -3.63 11.74
CA LYS A 41 -11.17 -4.03 13.16
C LYS A 41 -10.62 -2.91 14.04
N ASN A 42 -9.73 -2.09 13.51
CA ASN A 42 -9.13 -0.97 14.24
C ASN A 42 -9.98 0.31 14.19
N GLY A 43 -11.13 0.28 13.50
CA GLY A 43 -12.01 1.43 13.34
C GLY A 43 -11.32 2.57 12.60
N LEU A 44 -10.48 2.24 11.61
CA LEU A 44 -9.73 3.20 10.80
C LEU A 44 -10.48 3.60 9.53
N ILE A 45 -11.39 2.75 9.08
CA ILE A 45 -12.26 3.01 7.93
C ILE A 45 -13.73 2.88 8.31
N ASN A 46 -14.55 3.73 7.72
CA ASN A 46 -16.00 3.70 7.83
C ASN A 46 -16.58 2.56 6.98
N PRO A 47 -17.85 2.16 7.18
CA PRO A 47 -18.50 1.13 6.37
C PRO A 47 -18.59 1.45 4.87
N ASP A 48 -18.44 2.71 4.48
CA ASP A 48 -18.40 3.17 3.09
C ASP A 48 -16.97 3.14 2.49
N GLY A 49 -15.98 2.66 3.25
CA GLY A 49 -14.58 2.58 2.87
C GLY A 49 -13.81 3.90 3.04
N SER A 50 -14.44 4.97 3.52
CA SER A 50 -13.74 6.24 3.74
C SER A 50 -12.89 6.20 5.02
N PRO A 51 -11.73 6.89 5.03
CA PRO A 51 -10.90 7.01 6.23
C PRO A 51 -11.62 7.75 7.35
N THR A 52 -11.51 7.22 8.56
CA THR A 52 -12.00 7.84 9.79
C THR A 52 -11.07 8.99 10.23
N GLN A 53 -11.51 9.82 11.17
CA GLN A 53 -10.64 10.85 11.76
C GLN A 53 -9.40 10.24 12.42
N LYS A 54 -9.55 9.07 13.07
CA LYS A 54 -8.46 8.36 13.72
C LYS A 54 -7.36 7.95 12.74
N GLU A 55 -7.73 7.52 11.55
CA GLU A 55 -6.76 7.16 10.50
C GLU A 55 -5.99 8.39 10.01
N LYS A 56 -6.70 9.50 9.78
CA LYS A 56 -6.09 10.78 9.40
C LYS A 56 -5.13 11.31 10.47
N ASP A 57 -5.50 11.17 11.74
CA ASP A 57 -4.65 11.58 12.86
C ASP A 57 -3.38 10.71 12.91
N MET A 58 -3.48 9.40 12.64
CA MET A 58 -2.32 8.50 12.56
C MET A 58 -1.42 8.78 11.37
N GLU A 59 -1.99 9.06 10.19
CA GLU A 59 -1.24 9.43 8.99
C GLU A 59 -0.48 10.74 9.23
N ALA A 60 -1.14 11.74 9.80
CA ALA A 60 -0.50 13.00 10.19
C ALA A 60 0.64 12.79 11.20
N GLN A 61 0.50 11.87 12.16
CA GLN A 61 1.61 11.54 13.07
C GLN A 61 2.79 10.88 12.33
N SER A 62 2.52 9.97 11.38
CA SER A 62 3.55 9.31 10.58
C SER A 62 4.32 10.29 9.68
N GLU A 63 3.68 11.35 9.19
CA GLU A 63 4.35 12.40 8.41
C GLU A 63 5.23 13.31 9.27
N ASN A 64 4.94 13.43 10.58
CA ASN A 64 5.75 14.21 11.52
C ASN A 64 6.93 13.41 12.12
N ASP A 65 6.98 12.09 11.90
CA ASP A 65 8.13 11.25 12.25
C ASP A 65 9.22 11.25 11.13
N ASP A 66 9.32 12.37 10.39
CA ASP A 66 10.39 12.67 9.44
C ASP A 66 11.71 12.90 10.19
N PHE A 67 12.43 11.80 10.44
CA PHE A 67 13.89 11.59 10.31
C PHE A 67 14.82 12.83 10.28
N GLY A 68 14.65 13.78 11.20
CA GLY A 68 15.24 15.12 11.07
C GLY A 68 16.34 15.51 12.06
N GLU A 69 16.31 15.10 13.34
CA GLU A 69 17.31 15.56 14.32
C GLU A 69 17.52 14.54 15.44
N ASP A 70 18.61 13.76 15.34
CA ASP A 70 19.40 13.26 16.49
C ASP A 70 20.60 12.42 15.99
N ILE A 71 21.31 12.89 14.96
CA ILE A 71 22.70 12.46 14.78
C ILE A 71 23.51 13.40 15.67
N PRO A 72 24.09 12.94 16.80
CA PRO A 72 24.97 13.79 17.58
C PRO A 72 26.14 14.20 16.68
N ASP A 73 26.39 15.49 16.54
CA ASP A 73 27.61 16.01 15.90
C ASP A 73 28.82 15.40 16.62
N GLU A 74 29.45 14.42 15.97
CA GLU A 74 30.70 13.84 16.43
C GLU A 74 31.75 14.97 16.43
N PRO A 75 32.41 15.26 17.56
CA PRO A 75 33.39 16.35 17.59
C PRO A 75 34.57 15.99 16.68
N ASP A 76 34.89 16.91 15.76
CA ASP A 76 36.02 16.84 14.84
C ASP A 76 37.34 16.58 15.61
N PRO A 77 38.07 15.48 15.34
CA PRO A 77 39.34 15.24 16.01
C PRO A 77 40.41 16.21 15.50
N GLU A 78 40.97 17.02 16.42
CA GLU A 78 42.13 17.92 16.21
C GLU A 78 43.38 17.24 15.64
#